data_AF-A0A6M9Q7P4-F1
#
_entry.id   AF-A0A6M9Q7P4-F1
#
_cell.length_a   1.000
_cell.length_b   1.000
_cell.length_c   1.000
_cell.angle_alpha   90.00
_cell.angle_beta   90.00
_cell.angle_gamma   90.00
#
_symmetry.space_group_name_H-M   'P 1'
#
loop_
_entity.id
_entity.type
_entity.pdbx_description
1 polymer ?
#
loop_
_entity_poly.entity_id
_entity_poly.type
_entity_poly.pdbx_seq_one_letter_code
_entity_poly.pdbx_strand_id
1 'polypeptide(L)'
;MKTIFQKILALLALVAFAPLGAFAAQIFITNYPSEANAKVFVTKYPSEANCIVYETQYSSDNEPGVWFYTKYKSDADLIIYYTKYKSDARCRY
;
A
#
# COMPACT_ATOMS: atom_id res chain seq x y z
N MET A 1 -21.77 19.46 36.01
CA MET A 1 -20.48 18.76 35.80
C MET A 1 -20.64 17.41 35.09
N LYS A 2 -21.53 16.50 35.54
CA LYS A 2 -21.73 15.18 34.89
C LYS A 2 -22.10 15.24 33.40
N THR A 3 -22.96 16.17 33.00
CA THR A 3 -23.41 16.35 31.61
C THR A 3 -22.34 16.90 30.66
N ILE A 4 -21.42 17.73 31.16
CA ILE A 4 -20.28 18.24 30.39
C ILE A 4 -19.24 17.14 30.19
N PHE A 5 -18.94 16.37 31.24
CA PHE A 5 -18.04 15.23 31.17
C PHE A 5 -18.56 14.16 30.20
N GLN A 6 -19.86 13.84 30.22
CA GLN A 6 -20.48 12.91 29.27
C GLN A 6 -20.42 13.41 27.82
N LYS A 7 -20.58 14.72 27.59
CA LYS A 7 -20.45 15.32 26.25
C LYS A 7 -19.00 15.29 25.75
N ILE A 8 -18.02 15.52 26.62
CA ILE A 8 -16.59 15.41 26.29
C ILE A 8 -16.22 13.97 25.94
N LEU A 9 -16.72 12.99 26.72
CA LEU A 9 -16.48 11.57 26.47
C LEU A 9 -17.11 11.13 25.13
N ALA A 10 -18.30 11.61 24.81
CA ALA A 10 -18.96 11.36 23.53
C ALA A 10 -18.22 11.99 22.34
N LEU A 11 -17.65 13.19 22.51
CA LEU A 11 -16.83 13.85 21.49
C LEU A 11 -15.52 13.09 21.23
N LEU A 12 -14.87 12.59 22.29
CA LEU A 12 -13.64 11.80 22.18
C LEU A 12 -13.88 10.46 21.46
N ALA A 13 -15.01 9.80 21.76
CA ALA A 13 -15.41 8.56 21.10
C ALA A 13 -15.71 8.76 19.60
N LEU A 14 -16.20 9.94 19.20
CA LEU A 14 -16.48 10.27 17.79
C LEU A 14 -15.19 10.47 16.98
N VAL A 15 -14.15 11.07 17.57
CA VAL A 15 -12.84 11.28 16.92
C VAL A 15 -12.06 9.97 16.80
N ALA A 16 -12.24 9.04 17.75
CA ALA A 16 -11.57 7.73 17.72
C ALA A 16 -12.00 6.83 16.54
N PHE A 17 -13.10 7.15 15.86
CA PHE A 17 -13.64 6.39 14.73
C PHE A 17 -13.48 7.11 13.38
N ALA A 18 -12.75 8.23 13.33
CA ALA A 18 -12.45 8.89 12.07
C ALA A 18 -11.56 7.97 11.21
N PRO A 19 -11.95 7.65 9.96
CA PRO A 19 -11.12 6.84 9.09
C PRO A 19 -9.81 7.60 8.83
N LEU A 20 -8.69 7.02 9.24
CA LEU A 20 -7.37 7.45 8.78
C LEU A 20 -7.34 7.16 7.28
N GLY A 21 -7.30 8.21 6.46
CA GLY A 21 -7.18 8.04 5.00
C GLY A 21 -5.91 7.25 4.68
N ALA A 22 -6.07 6.13 3.97
CA ALA A 22 -4.95 5.31 3.54
C ALA A 22 -4.41 5.87 2.23
N PHE A 23 -3.20 6.42 2.21
CA PHE A 23 -2.57 6.86 0.95
C PHE A 23 -2.23 5.65 0.06
N ALA A 24 -2.14 5.89 -1.24
CA ALA A 24 -1.66 4.91 -2.21
C ALA A 24 -0.28 4.42 -1.78
N ALA A 25 -0.06 3.11 -1.93
CA ALA A 25 1.21 2.53 -1.55
C ALA A 25 2.32 3.09 -2.47
N GLN A 26 3.35 3.67 -1.88
CA GLN A 26 4.53 4.14 -2.61
C GLN A 26 5.47 2.96 -2.88
N ILE A 27 5.63 2.62 -4.15
CA ILE A 27 6.37 1.45 -4.59
C ILE A 27 7.67 1.89 -5.26
N PHE A 28 8.80 1.38 -4.79
CA PHE A 28 10.08 1.56 -5.48
C PHE A 28 10.48 0.27 -6.20
N ILE A 29 10.79 0.38 -7.48
CA ILE A 29 11.28 -0.74 -8.29
C ILE A 29 12.80 -0.74 -8.20
N THR A 30 13.37 -1.77 -7.56
CA THR A 30 14.81 -1.99 -7.54
C THR A 30 15.24 -2.88 -8.71
N ASN A 31 16.47 -2.69 -9.17
CA ASN A 31 17.13 -3.60 -10.11
C ASN A 31 17.86 -4.76 -9.40
N TYR A 32 17.90 -4.75 -8.06
CA TYR A 32 18.65 -5.72 -7.26
C TYR A 32 17.70 -6.60 -6.45
N PRO A 33 17.57 -7.91 -6.77
CA PRO A 33 16.65 -8.80 -6.07
C PRO A 33 16.94 -8.96 -4.57
N SER A 34 18.20 -8.71 -4.16
CA SER A 34 18.64 -8.75 -2.76
C SER A 34 18.10 -7.59 -1.92
N GLU A 35 17.71 -6.47 -2.55
CA GLU A 35 17.15 -5.31 -1.86
C GLU A 35 15.63 -5.35 -1.75
N ALA A 36 14.98 -6.21 -2.54
CA ALA A 36 13.54 -6.23 -2.66
C ALA A 36 12.88 -6.94 -1.47
N ASN A 37 11.84 -6.32 -0.93
CA ASN A 37 10.95 -6.95 0.04
C ASN A 37 10.11 -8.05 -0.63
N ALA A 38 9.73 -7.84 -1.89
CA ALA A 38 8.97 -8.79 -2.68
C ALA A 38 9.52 -8.94 -4.11
N LYS A 39 9.44 -10.16 -4.65
CA LYS A 39 9.66 -10.40 -6.09
C LYS A 39 8.31 -10.56 -6.77
N VAL A 40 8.02 -9.68 -7.71
CA VAL A 40 6.72 -9.58 -8.39
C VAL A 40 6.85 -10.12 -9.80
N PHE A 41 5.90 -10.95 -10.22
CA PHE A 41 5.74 -11.40 -11.59
C PHE A 41 4.45 -10.79 -12.16
N VAL A 42 4.55 -10.16 -13.33
CA VAL A 42 3.41 -9.52 -14.01
C VAL A 42 2.87 -10.45 -15.09
N THR A 43 1.58 -10.75 -15.02
CA THR A 43 0.86 -11.56 -16.01
C THR A 43 -0.23 -10.74 -16.68
N LYS A 44 -0.60 -11.14 -17.90
CA LYS A 44 -1.74 -10.58 -18.64
C LYS A 44 -3.06 -11.28 -18.32
N TYR A 45 -3.01 -12.42 -17.63
CA TYR A 45 -4.18 -13.23 -17.32
C TYR A 45 -4.62 -13.01 -15.86
N PRO A 46 -5.77 -12.35 -15.60
CA PRO A 46 -6.24 -12.10 -14.23
C PRO A 46 -6.41 -13.38 -13.41
N SER A 47 -6.75 -14.50 -14.05
CA SER A 47 -6.90 -15.81 -13.40
C SER A 47 -5.61 -16.39 -12.82
N GLU A 48 -4.45 -15.90 -13.26
CA GLU A 48 -3.14 -16.34 -12.74
C GLU A 48 -2.61 -15.44 -11.62
N ALA A 49 -3.21 -14.26 -11.43
CA ALA A 49 -2.74 -13.24 -10.53
C ALA A 49 -3.17 -13.52 -9.09
N ASN A 50 -2.26 -13.31 -8.15
CA ASN A 50 -2.57 -13.35 -6.72
C ASN A 50 -3.19 -12.03 -6.25
N CYS A 51 -2.85 -10.93 -6.89
CA CYS A 51 -3.40 -9.60 -6.65
C CYS A 51 -3.48 -8.81 -7.96
N ILE A 52 -4.44 -7.90 -8.05
CA ILE A 52 -4.57 -6.94 -9.14
C ILE A 52 -4.46 -5.57 -8.50
N VAL A 53 -3.61 -4.72 -9.08
CA VAL A 53 -3.33 -3.37 -8.59
C VAL A 53 -3.54 -2.37 -9.71
N TYR A 54 -3.93 -1.16 -9.35
CA TYR A 54 -4.04 -0.03 -10.26
C TYR A 54 -2.82 0.86 -10.10
N GLU A 55 -2.20 1.25 -11.20
CA GLU A 55 -1.10 2.21 -11.19
C GLU A 55 -1.65 3.64 -11.30
N THR A 56 -1.15 4.54 -10.46
CA THR A 56 -1.45 5.97 -10.52
C THR A 56 -0.18 6.81 -10.70
N GLN A 57 -0.37 8.02 -11.25
CA GLN A 57 0.65 9.06 -11.33
C GLN A 57 0.60 10.03 -10.15
N TYR A 58 -0.39 9.90 -9.26
CA TYR A 58 -0.61 10.83 -8.14
C TYR A 58 -0.36 10.12 -6.82
N SER A 59 0.64 10.58 -6.07
CA SER A 59 0.92 10.07 -4.71
C SER A 59 -0.19 10.38 -3.70
N SER A 60 -1.08 11.31 -4.03
CA SER A 60 -2.22 11.70 -3.21
C SER A 60 -3.43 10.77 -3.33
N ASP A 61 -3.47 9.88 -4.33
CA ASP A 61 -4.55 8.91 -4.43
C ASP A 61 -4.55 8.01 -3.20
N ASN A 62 -5.72 7.59 -2.74
CA ASN A 62 -5.88 6.99 -1.42
C ASN A 62 -6.81 5.76 -1.44
N GLU A 63 -6.92 5.13 -2.61
CA GLU A 63 -7.74 3.95 -2.79
C GLU A 63 -6.94 2.67 -2.51
N PRO A 64 -7.49 1.72 -1.74
CA PRO A 64 -6.88 0.41 -1.55
C PRO A 64 -6.61 -0.28 -2.89
N GLY A 65 -5.40 -0.81 -3.05
CA GLY A 65 -4.99 -1.46 -4.30
C GLY A 65 -4.47 -0.51 -5.38
N VAL A 66 -4.34 0.79 -5.08
CA VAL A 66 -3.63 1.75 -5.93
C VAL A 66 -2.15 1.86 -5.53
N TRP A 67 -1.27 1.76 -6.52
CA TRP A 67 0.17 1.85 -6.39
C TRP A 67 0.69 3.09 -7.11
N PHE A 68 1.52 3.87 -6.41
CA PHE A 68 2.26 4.98 -6.96
C PHE A 68 3.75 4.61 -7.04
N TYR A 69 4.35 4.63 -8.22
CA TYR A 69 5.77 4.30 -8.37
C TYR A 69 6.66 5.50 -8.10
N THR A 70 7.36 5.48 -6.97
CA THR A 70 8.31 6.54 -6.60
C THR A 70 9.69 6.30 -7.23
N LYS A 71 10.39 7.41 -7.48
CA LYS A 71 11.80 7.39 -7.95
C LYS A 71 12.80 7.25 -6.81
N TYR A 72 12.37 7.49 -5.57
CA TYR A 72 13.26 7.52 -4.42
C TYR A 72 12.95 6.36 -3.47
N LYS A 73 13.96 5.54 -3.21
CA LYS A 73 13.87 4.39 -2.29
C LYS A 73 13.48 4.81 -0.86
N SER A 74 13.85 6.03 -0.44
CA SER A 74 13.52 6.59 0.88
C SER A 74 12.03 6.80 1.10
N ASP A 75 11.27 6.98 0.02
CA ASP A 75 9.86 7.38 0.06
C ASP A 75 8.94 6.16 -0.07
N ALA A 76 9.52 4.97 -0.27
CA ALA A 76 8.78 3.76 -0.58
C ALA A 76 8.32 3.02 0.66
N ASP A 77 7.02 2.69 0.67
CA ASP A 77 6.43 1.76 1.63
C ASP A 77 6.85 0.31 1.32
N LEU A 78 7.10 0.01 0.04
CA LEU A 78 7.52 -1.31 -0.42
C LEU A 78 8.54 -1.23 -1.56
N ILE A 79 9.62 -2.01 -1.46
CA ILE A 79 10.62 -2.17 -2.51
C ILE A 79 10.36 -3.49 -3.22
N ILE A 80 10.10 -3.43 -4.52
CA ILE A 80 9.82 -4.62 -5.34
C ILE A 80 10.90 -4.84 -6.41
N TYR A 81 11.07 -6.10 -6.80
CA TYR A 81 11.85 -6.49 -7.96
C TYR A 81 10.97 -7.27 -8.93
N TYR A 82 10.96 -6.88 -10.20
CA TYR A 82 10.25 -7.64 -11.24
C TYR A 82 11.07 -8.86 -11.67
N THR A 83 10.54 -10.04 -11.40
CA THR A 83 11.11 -11.30 -11.90
C THR A 83 10.44 -11.73 -13.19
N LYS A 84 11.20 -12.44 -14.04
CA LYS A 84 10.71 -13.01 -15.30
C LYS A 84 10.00 -14.35 -15.10
N TYR A 85 10.19 -15.00 -13.95
CA TYR A 85 9.72 -16.35 -13.71
C TYR A 85 8.69 -16.36 -12.58
N LYS A 86 7.48 -16.87 -12.87
CA LYS A 86 6.41 -17.04 -11.87
C LYS A 86 6.87 -17.85 -10.66
N SER A 87 7.72 -18.87 -10.86
CA SER A 87 8.27 -19.71 -9.79
C SER A 87 9.23 -18.99 -8.85
N ASP A 88 9.82 -17.87 -9.28
CA ASP A 88 10.70 -17.03 -8.46
C ASP A 88 9.94 -15.87 -7.79
N ALA A 89 8.67 -15.66 -8.15
CA ALA A 89 7.84 -14.67 -7.51
C ALA A 89 7.57 -15.08 -6.06
N ARG A 90 7.76 -14.12 -5.16
CA ARG A 90 7.50 -14.30 -3.73
C ARG A 90 6.97 -12.99 -3.18
N CYS A 91 5.74 -13.03 -2.70
CA CYS A 91 5.14 -11.96 -1.93
C CYS A 91 4.85 -12.54 -0.55
N ARG A 92 5.57 -12.08 0.48
CA ARG A 92 5.21 -12.41 1.87
C ARG A 92 4.15 -11.39 2.28
N TYR A 93 2.93 -11.87 2.51
CA TYR A 93 1.91 -11.13 3.26
C TYR A 93 2.17 -11.28 4.75
#